data_AF-A0A3G8M3N9-F1
#
_entry.id   AF-A0A3G8M3N9-F1
#
_cell.length_a   1.000
_cell.length_b   1.000
_cell.length_c   1.000
_cell.angle_alpha   90.00
_cell.angle_beta   90.00
_cell.angle_gamma   90.00
#
_symmetry.space_group_name_H-M   'P 1'
#
loop_
_entity.id
_entity.type
_entity.pdbx_description
1 polymer ?
#
loop_
_entity_poly.entity_id
_entity_poly.type
_entity_poly.pdbx_seq_one_letter_code
_entity_poly.pdbx_strand_id
1 'polypeptide(L)'
;MKKARAVVTNDPRRLAGIAMHSAHGRRFRDIAEEVMKEFGPDAPTTKVRELSTLRMTLEGMQSAAIAGDPNAADTIVRLSHSIARLESSLRRRRAAQVAMTPPANSLANIIARHRREADEAARRAAAATPAPPAGDGGNEGPA
;
A
#
# COMPACT_ATOMS: atom_id res chain seq x y z
N MET A 1 17.58 16.68 -10.48
CA MET A 1 17.86 16.08 -9.15
C MET A 1 16.71 15.17 -8.74
N LYS A 2 16.88 13.84 -8.82
CA LYS A 2 15.89 12.86 -8.31
C LYS A 2 15.90 12.93 -6.77
N LYS A 3 14.79 13.33 -6.15
CA LYS A 3 14.61 13.28 -4.69
C LYS A 3 14.71 11.81 -4.25
N ALA A 4 15.84 11.41 -3.70
CA ALA A 4 15.96 10.21 -2.91
C ALA A 4 15.12 10.40 -1.63
N ARG A 5 13.80 10.23 -1.73
CA ARG A 5 12.94 10.14 -0.55
C ARG A 5 13.35 8.85 0.17
N ALA A 6 13.97 9.03 1.33
CA ALA A 6 14.66 8.00 2.07
C ALA A 6 13.81 6.75 2.27
N VAL A 7 14.32 5.62 1.81
CA VAL A 7 13.79 4.26 2.01
C VAL A 7 13.50 3.98 3.49
N VAL A 8 14.27 4.61 4.39
CA VAL A 8 14.07 4.51 5.85
C VAL A 8 12.84 5.29 6.33
N THR A 9 12.46 6.39 5.69
CA THR A 9 11.30 7.20 6.12
C THR A 9 9.98 6.53 5.81
N ASN A 10 9.93 5.68 4.78
CA ASN A 10 8.69 5.04 4.30
C ASN A 10 8.53 3.56 4.68
N ASP A 11 9.52 2.91 5.30
CA ASP A 11 9.42 1.50 5.70
C ASP A 11 8.67 1.33 7.04
N PRO A 12 7.42 0.83 7.07
CA PRO A 12 6.65 0.68 8.29
C PRO A 12 7.31 -0.25 9.32
N ARG A 13 8.22 -1.14 8.88
CA ARG A 13 8.93 -2.09 9.74
C ARG A 13 10.12 -1.50 10.49
N ARG A 14 10.49 -0.24 10.23
CA ARG A 14 11.68 0.39 10.82
C ARG A 14 11.32 1.64 11.63
N LEU A 15 11.94 1.77 12.80
CA LEU A 15 11.94 2.99 13.60
C LEU A 15 13.31 3.66 13.53
N ALA A 16 13.32 4.99 13.41
CA ALA A 16 14.55 5.75 13.42
C ALA A 16 15.25 5.62 14.78
N GLY A 17 16.58 5.43 14.77
CA GLY A 17 17.38 5.28 15.99
C GLY A 17 17.28 3.91 16.68
N ILE A 18 16.50 2.96 16.15
CA ILE A 18 16.39 1.62 16.73
C ILE A 18 17.17 0.60 15.89
N ALA A 19 18.08 -0.09 16.56
CA ALA A 19 18.77 -1.25 16.01
C ALA A 19 17.78 -2.42 15.81
N MET A 20 17.41 -2.69 14.56
CA MET A 20 16.43 -3.72 14.20
C MET A 20 16.91 -5.16 14.46
N HIS A 21 18.19 -5.35 14.80
CA HIS A 21 18.74 -6.63 15.23
C HIS A 21 18.59 -6.89 16.74
N SER A 22 18.22 -5.87 17.54
CA SER A 22 17.97 -6.05 18.97
C SER A 22 16.68 -6.84 19.21
N ALA A 23 16.50 -7.40 20.42
CA ALA A 23 15.26 -8.09 20.78
C ALA A 23 14.02 -7.19 20.60
N HIS A 24 14.11 -5.94 21.09
CA HIS A 24 13.08 -4.92 20.92
C HIS A 24 12.84 -4.56 19.46
N GLY A 25 13.90 -4.39 18.67
CA GLY A 25 13.79 -4.12 17.24
C GLY A 25 13.14 -5.26 16.45
N ARG A 26 13.44 -6.52 16.79
CA ARG A 26 12.77 -7.68 16.19
C ARG A 26 11.29 -7.73 16.58
N ARG A 27 10.96 -7.55 17.86
CA ARG A 27 9.56 -7.56 18.32
C ARG A 27 8.73 -6.45 17.67
N PHE A 28 9.29 -5.25 17.54
CA PHE A 28 8.63 -4.17 16.81
C PHE A 28 8.31 -4.56 15.36
N ARG A 29 9.25 -5.23 14.68
CA ARG A 29 9.05 -5.69 13.30
C ARG A 29 7.90 -6.69 13.22
N ASP A 30 7.85 -7.66 14.12
CA ASP A 30 6.81 -8.68 14.16
C ASP A 30 5.43 -8.02 14.32
N ILE A 31 5.30 -7.09 15.27
CA ILE A 31 4.06 -6.33 15.50
C ILE A 31 3.69 -5.50 14.25
N ALA A 32 4.66 -4.81 13.64
CA ALA A 32 4.41 -4.02 12.44
C ALA A 32 3.92 -4.89 11.27
N GLU A 33 4.45 -6.10 11.14
CA GLU A 33 4.00 -7.07 10.14
C GLU A 33 2.58 -7.55 10.40
N GLU A 34 2.21 -7.83 11.65
CA GLU A 34 0.83 -8.15 12.02
C GLU A 34 -0.13 -7.00 11.71
N VAL A 35 0.25 -5.76 12.04
CA VAL A 35 -0.55 -4.57 11.73
C VAL A 35 -0.74 -4.41 10.21
N MET A 36 0.32 -4.61 9.41
CA MET A 36 0.19 -4.56 7.96
C MET A 36 -0.68 -5.68 7.39
N LYS A 37 -0.62 -6.89 7.97
CA LYS A 37 -1.51 -8.00 7.59
C LYS A 37 -2.96 -7.67 7.91
N GLU A 38 -3.22 -7.05 9.07
CA GLU A 38 -4.57 -6.68 9.52
C GLU A 38 -5.19 -5.55 8.68
N PHE A 39 -4.43 -4.48 8.39
CA PHE A 39 -4.96 -3.27 7.76
C PHE A 39 -4.65 -3.15 6.26
N GLY A 40 -3.81 -4.04 5.73
CA GLY A 40 -3.42 -4.08 4.33
C GLY A 40 -2.19 -3.22 3.99
N PRO A 41 -1.61 -3.42 2.79
CA PRO A 41 -0.39 -2.73 2.36
C PRO A 41 -0.56 -1.23 2.14
N ASP A 42 -1.79 -0.77 1.90
CA ASP A 42 -2.12 0.65 1.66
C ASP A 42 -2.31 1.46 2.96
N ALA A 43 -2.16 0.81 4.12
CA ALA A 43 -2.21 1.48 5.40
C ALA A 43 -1.06 2.50 5.52
N PRO A 44 -1.31 3.76 5.92
CA PRO A 44 -0.24 4.76 5.98
C PRO A 44 0.87 4.36 6.95
N THR A 45 2.12 4.36 6.47
CA THR A 45 3.32 3.98 7.21
C THR A 45 3.38 4.62 8.59
N THR A 46 3.07 5.92 8.70
CA THR A 46 3.10 6.65 9.98
C THR A 46 2.11 6.06 10.99
N LYS A 47 0.90 5.69 10.55
CA LYS A 47 -0.12 5.08 11.39
C LYS A 47 0.20 3.64 11.75
N VAL A 48 0.81 2.89 10.84
CA VAL A 48 1.31 1.53 11.13
C VAL A 48 2.39 1.59 12.23
N ARG A 49 3.37 2.50 12.10
CA ARG A 49 4.41 2.69 13.12
C ARG A 49 3.86 3.14 14.46
N GLU A 50 2.94 4.10 14.45
CA GLU A 50 2.26 4.61 15.65
C GLU A 50 1.54 3.46 16.38
N LEU A 51 0.73 2.69 15.67
CA LEU A 51 0.01 1.55 16.25
C LEU A 51 0.95 0.46 16.77
N SER A 52 1.99 0.14 16.00
CA SER A 52 2.98 -0.87 16.39
C SER A 52 3.74 -0.49 17.64
N THR A 53 4.10 0.80 17.76
CA THR A 53 4.75 1.35 18.96
C THR A 53 3.82 1.27 20.16
N LEU A 54 2.54 1.64 20.00
CA LEU A 54 1.55 1.56 21.08
C LEU A 54 1.32 0.12 21.55
N ARG A 55 1.21 -0.85 20.63
CA ARG A 55 1.08 -2.28 20.96
C ARG A 55 2.32 -2.81 21.70
N MET A 56 3.52 -2.43 21.24
CA MET A 56 4.76 -2.79 21.90
C MET A 56 4.87 -2.19 23.32
N THR A 57 4.46 -0.93 23.50
CA THR A 57 4.40 -0.31 24.84
C THR A 57 3.38 -1.01 25.72
N LEU A 58 2.23 -1.41 25.18
CA LEU A 58 1.22 -2.17 25.91
C LEU A 58 1.78 -3.51 26.42
N GLU A 59 2.52 -4.26 25.59
CA GLU A 59 3.18 -5.51 26.02
C GLU A 59 4.15 -5.29 27.19
N GLY A 60 4.93 -4.19 27.13
CA GLY A 60 5.82 -3.80 28.21
C GLY A 60 5.07 -3.46 29.50
N MET A 61 3.97 -2.71 29.40
CA MET A 61 3.14 -2.36 30.57
C MET A 61 2.40 -3.56 31.15
N GLN A 62 1.93 -4.49 30.32
CA GLN A 62 1.34 -5.75 30.80
C GLN A 62 2.37 -6.58 31.57
N SER A 63 3.60 -6.64 31.08
CA SER A 63 4.70 -7.30 31.79
C SER A 63 5.00 -6.64 33.15
N ALA A 64 5.00 -5.30 33.21
CA ALA A 64 5.16 -4.55 34.46
C ALA A 64 4.00 -4.79 35.45
N ALA A 65 2.76 -4.85 34.97
CA ALA A 65 1.60 -5.15 35.79
C ALA A 65 1.68 -6.55 36.41
N ILE A 66 2.11 -7.56 35.62
CA ILE A 66 2.33 -8.92 36.11
C ILE A 66 3.44 -8.95 37.18
N ALA A 67 4.46 -8.12 37.03
CA ALA A 67 5.52 -7.95 38.03
C ALA A 67 5.08 -7.16 39.28
N GLY A 68 3.82 -6.72 39.34
CA GLY A 68 3.23 -6.06 40.51
C GLY A 68 3.36 -4.54 40.52
N ASP A 69 3.67 -3.87 39.40
CA ASP A 69 3.64 -2.40 39.32
C ASP A 69 2.19 -1.88 39.40
N PRO A 70 1.80 -1.19 40.49
CA PRO A 70 0.43 -0.70 40.65
C PRO A 70 0.07 0.41 39.65
N ASN A 71 1.05 1.11 39.08
CA ASN A 71 0.83 2.19 38.12
C ASN A 71 0.58 1.68 36.69
N ALA A 72 0.86 0.40 36.44
CA ALA A 72 0.72 -0.20 35.12
C ALA A 72 -0.74 -0.37 34.70
N ALA A 73 -1.65 -0.70 35.64
CA ALA A 73 -3.05 -0.98 35.34
C ALA A 73 -3.77 0.21 34.66
N ASP A 74 -3.66 1.40 35.25
CA ASP A 74 -4.25 2.63 34.70
C ASP A 74 -3.67 2.99 33.33
N THR A 75 -2.36 2.77 33.17
CA THR A 75 -1.65 3.06 31.93
C THR A 75 -2.06 2.09 30.81
N ILE A 76 -2.27 0.82 31.13
CA ILE A 76 -2.81 -0.20 30.21
C ILE A 76 -4.19 0.22 29.68
N VAL A 77 -5.07 0.72 30.54
CA VAL A 77 -6.42 1.17 30.13
C VAL A 77 -6.30 2.36 29.16
N ARG A 78 -5.48 3.36 29.49
CA ARG A 78 -5.26 4.53 28.62
C ARG A 78 -4.62 4.16 27.27
N LEU A 79 -3.66 3.24 27.27
CA LEU A 79 -3.04 2.73 26.04
C LEU A 79 -4.04 1.96 25.19
N SER A 80 -4.83 1.09 25.81
CA SER A 80 -5.88 0.30 25.13
C SER A 80 -6.90 1.19 24.42
N HIS A 81 -7.34 2.28 25.06
CA HIS A 81 -8.22 3.27 24.41
C HIS A 81 -7.56 3.97 23.22
N SER A 82 -6.27 4.30 23.32
CA SER A 82 -5.54 4.95 22.23
C SER A 82 -5.35 4.01 21.04
N ILE A 83 -5.05 2.74 21.31
CA ILE A 83 -5.00 1.66 20.32
C ILE A 83 -6.36 1.51 19.64
N ALA A 84 -7.45 1.35 20.40
CA ALA A 84 -8.79 1.15 19.85
C ALA A 84 -9.25 2.32 18.96
N ARG A 85 -8.93 3.57 19.34
CA ARG A 85 -9.20 4.76 18.51
C ARG A 85 -8.42 4.74 17.19
N LEU A 86 -7.15 4.39 17.24
CA LEU A 86 -6.30 4.34 16.06
C LEU A 86 -6.70 3.19 15.11
N GLU A 87 -6.99 2.01 15.66
CA GLU A 87 -7.52 0.88 14.90
C GLU A 87 -8.85 1.24 14.23
N SER A 88 -9.77 1.87 14.96
CA SER A 88 -11.04 2.33 14.39
C SER A 88 -10.84 3.32 13.23
N SER A 89 -9.85 4.21 13.33
CA SER A 89 -9.49 5.13 12.24
C SER A 89 -8.97 4.37 11.01
N LEU A 90 -8.11 3.37 11.20
CA LEU A 90 -7.58 2.53 10.12
C LEU A 90 -8.67 1.68 9.47
N ARG A 91 -9.57 1.08 10.26
CA ARG A 91 -10.72 0.30 9.75
C ARG A 91 -11.64 1.16 8.89
N ARG A 92 -11.97 2.39 9.34
CA ARG A 92 -12.78 3.33 8.54
C ARG A 92 -12.11 3.69 7.22
N ARG A 93 -10.80 3.94 7.23
CA ARG A 93 -10.05 4.22 6.00
C ARG A 93 -10.07 3.03 5.05
N ARG A 94 -9.81 1.83 5.55
CA ARG A 94 -9.86 0.60 4.76
C ARG A 94 -11.24 0.39 4.14
N ALA A 95 -12.31 0.57 4.94
CA ALA A 95 -13.68 0.48 4.45
C ALA A 95 -13.97 1.51 3.35
N ALA A 96 -13.52 2.76 3.51
CA ALA A 96 -13.67 3.79 2.49
C ALA A 96 -12.91 3.44 1.20
N GLN A 97 -11.69 2.92 1.29
CA GLN A 97 -10.91 2.49 0.11
C GLN A 97 -11.59 1.32 -0.63
N VAL A 98 -12.11 0.34 0.10
CA VAL A 98 -12.86 -0.77 -0.48
C VAL A 98 -14.12 -0.27 -1.18
N ALA A 99 -14.84 0.69 -0.58
CA ALA A 99 -16.04 1.28 -1.20
C ALA A 99 -15.75 2.07 -2.49
N MET A 100 -14.58 2.73 -2.59
CA MET A 100 -14.18 3.48 -3.78
C MET A 100 -13.67 2.60 -4.92
N THR A 101 -13.26 1.36 -4.64
CA THR A 101 -12.72 0.45 -5.65
C THR A 101 -13.87 -0.36 -6.25
N PRO A 102 -14.26 -0.15 -7.52
CA PRO A 102 -15.35 -0.91 -8.12
C PRO A 102 -15.00 -2.39 -8.14
N PRO A 103 -15.93 -3.31 -7.79
CA PRO A 103 -15.64 -4.74 -7.83
C PRO A 103 -15.19 -5.15 -9.24
N ALA A 104 -14.34 -6.18 -9.33
CA ALA A 104 -13.74 -6.62 -10.59
C ALA A 104 -14.78 -6.84 -11.71
N ASN A 105 -15.97 -7.33 -11.33
CA ASN A 105 -17.10 -7.60 -12.23
C ASN A 105 -18.09 -6.44 -12.35
N SER A 106 -17.73 -5.24 -11.92
CA SER A 106 -18.58 -4.06 -12.12
C SER A 106 -18.72 -3.72 -13.60
N LEU A 107 -19.88 -3.19 -13.99
CA LEU A 107 -20.14 -2.67 -15.34
C LEU A 107 -19.06 -1.69 -15.80
N ALA A 108 -18.58 -0.82 -14.90
CA ALA A 108 -17.49 0.11 -15.19
C ALA A 108 -16.19 -0.61 -15.63
N ASN A 109 -15.81 -1.68 -14.94
CA ASN A 109 -14.63 -2.48 -15.28
C ASN A 109 -14.82 -3.29 -16.57
N ILE A 110 -16.02 -3.81 -16.80
CA ILE A 110 -16.37 -4.53 -18.04
C ILE A 110 -16.27 -3.59 -19.24
N ILE A 111 -16.85 -2.38 -19.14
CA ILE A 111 -16.78 -1.35 -20.19
C ILE A 111 -15.33 -0.92 -20.44
N ALA A 112 -14.55 -0.68 -19.38
CA ALA A 112 -13.15 -0.30 -19.51
C ALA A 112 -12.27 -1.40 -20.14
N ARG A 113 -12.58 -2.68 -19.90
CA ARG A 113 -11.92 -3.81 -20.57
C ARG A 113 -12.20 -3.82 -22.06
N HIS A 114 -13.48 -3.73 -22.46
CA HIS A 114 -13.85 -3.75 -23.87
C HIS A 114 -13.29 -2.57 -24.67
N ARG A 115 -13.21 -1.37 -24.06
CA ARG A 115 -12.55 -0.23 -24.72
C ARG A 115 -11.07 -0.48 -24.99
N ARG A 116 -10.34 -1.06 -24.04
CA ARG A 116 -8.92 -1.41 -24.21
C ARG A 116 -8.70 -2.47 -25.28
N GLU A 117 -9.55 -3.50 -25.31
CA GLU A 117 -9.50 -4.54 -26.34
C GLU A 117 -9.77 -3.96 -27.74
N ALA A 118 -10.73 -3.03 -27.86
CA ALA A 118 -11.02 -2.35 -29.12
C ALA A 118 -9.86 -1.46 -29.59
N ASP A 119 -9.25 -0.70 -28.69
CA ASP A 119 -8.09 0.15 -28.99
C ASP A 119 -6.87 -0.70 -29.42
N GLU A 120 -6.65 -1.84 -28.77
CA GLU A 120 -5.56 -2.76 -29.11
C GLU A 120 -5.81 -3.44 -30.47
N ALA A 121 -7.06 -3.83 -30.75
CA ALA A 121 -7.45 -4.36 -32.06
C ALA A 121 -7.25 -3.33 -33.18
N ALA A 122 -7.63 -2.07 -32.94
CA ALA A 122 -7.41 -0.98 -33.89
C ALA A 122 -5.92 -0.73 -34.16
N ARG A 123 -5.08 -0.78 -33.12
CA ARG A 123 -3.62 -0.66 -33.27
C ARG A 123 -3.01 -1.82 -34.07
N ARG A 124 -3.45 -3.06 -33.84
CA ARG A 124 -3.00 -4.21 -34.63
C ARG A 124 -3.42 -4.10 -36.09
N ALA A 125 -4.66 -3.69 -36.35
CA ALA A 125 -5.16 -3.50 -37.71
C ALA A 125 -4.38 -2.41 -38.47
N ALA A 126 -4.07 -1.29 -37.81
CA ALA A 126 -3.24 -0.23 -38.38
C ALA A 126 -1.81 -0.70 -38.68
N ALA A 127 -1.22 -1.54 -37.81
CA ALA A 127 0.10 -2.13 -38.03
C ALA A 127 0.14 -3.20 -39.14
N ALA A 128 -1.00 -3.79 -39.48
CA ALA A 128 -1.11 -4.83 -40.50
C ALA A 128 -1.41 -4.29 -41.91
N THR A 129 -1.58 -2.98 -42.09
CA THR A 129 -1.84 -2.39 -43.41
C THR A 129 -0.51 -2.26 -44.16
N PRO A 130 -0.29 -3.00 -45.27
CA PRO A 130 0.96 -2.91 -46.03
C PRO A 130 1.07 -1.54 -46.71
N ALA A 131 2.31 -1.02 -46.78
CA ALA A 131 2.61 0.23 -47.48
C ALA A 131 2.11 0.15 -48.93
N PRO A 132 1.52 1.24 -49.47
CA PRO A 132 1.04 1.25 -50.84
C PRO A 132 2.19 0.85 -51.78
N PRO A 133 1.92 0.05 -52.83
CA PRO A 133 2.95 -0.36 -53.76
C PRO A 133 3.58 0.90 -54.35
N ALA A 134 4.92 0.96 -54.33
CA ALA A 134 5.66 2.05 -54.95
C ALA A 134 5.22 2.13 -56.42
N GLY A 135 4.53 3.21 -56.78
CA GLY A 135 4.00 3.41 -58.12
C GLY A 135 5.15 3.37 -59.12
N ASP A 136 5.07 2.44 -60.05
CA ASP A 136 6.02 2.32 -61.15
C ASP A 136 5.82 3.54 -62.07
N GLY A 137 6.80 4.44 -62.05
CA GLY A 137 6.80 5.67 -62.83
C GLY A 137 6.98 5.34 -64.32
N GLY A 138 5.87 5.08 -65.00
CA GLY A 138 5.81 4.95 -66.45
C GLY A 138 6.23 6.24 -67.14
N ASN A 139 7.47 6.28 -67.61
CA ASN A 139 8.06 7.32 -68.42
C ASN A 139 7.55 7.19 -69.87
N GLU A 140 6.45 7.87 -70.21
CA GLU A 140 6.06 8.09 -71.61
C GLU A 140 6.82 9.31 -72.16
N GLY A 141 7.90 9.04 -72.89
CA GLY A 141 8.59 10.05 -73.70
C GLY A 141 7.89 10.23 -75.06
N PRO A 142 7.81 11.46 -75.60
CA PRO A 142 7.16 11.72 -76.88
C PRO A 142 8.08 11.38 -78.07
N ALA A 143 7.49 10.84 -79.13
CA ALA A 143 8.09 10.74 -80.47
C ALA A 143 7.34 11.66 -81.45
#